data_AF-A0A2E0USL4-F1
#
_entry.id   AF-A0A2E0USL4-F1
#
_cell.length_a   1.000
_cell.length_b   1.000
_cell.length_c   1.000
_cell.angle_alpha   90.00
_cell.angle_beta   90.00
_cell.angle_gamma   90.00
#
_symmetry.space_group_name_H-M   'P 1'
#
loop_
_entity.id
_entity.type
_entity.pdbx_description
1 polymer ?
#
loop_
_entity_poly.entity_id
_entity_poly.type
_entity_poly.pdbx_seq_one_letter_code
_entity_poly.pdbx_strand_id
1 'polypeptide(L)'
;MNSRYRRERRQPPYYLLTGLIIGTALGLLFSLVIFPVKFTNVPPETLSTSGKDTYRLMIASAYQYDQNLNRAQTRLSLLREEDAINALQNQATRSASKIDAQVLLNLMKALNSSTAVKTSPTVSPTVAPVTFTLTLTETTAPELTASVTSTSDSQAIRTATPQVEITQPVNTPRPSATISSAQSIPFVLSEKRTVCNPALQESLIQIEVFDADGTPLPNAEILVSWADGSSKFYTGYYPEISAGYADFTMQVGTNYLVKVGEIGEIVQNLSAPQCEDDNLPFWGSIYLRFDEP
;
A
#
# COMPACT_ATOMS: atom_id res chain seq x y z
N MET A 1 -61.11 7.33 62.73
CA MET A 1 -60.56 6.35 61.77
C MET A 1 -59.16 6.77 61.37
N ASN A 2 -58.11 6.07 61.79
CA ASN A 2 -56.73 6.35 61.37
C ASN A 2 -55.95 5.03 61.29
N SER A 3 -56.03 4.32 60.17
CA SER A 3 -55.19 3.16 59.88
C SER A 3 -53.94 3.60 59.13
N ARG A 4 -52.83 3.41 59.84
CA ARG A 4 -51.45 3.77 59.52
C ARG A 4 -50.97 3.19 58.19
N TYR A 5 -50.45 4.04 57.31
CA TYR A 5 -49.57 3.62 56.22
C TYR A 5 -48.23 3.14 56.82
N ARG A 6 -48.00 1.83 56.83
CA ARG A 6 -46.65 1.28 57.02
C ARG A 6 -45.87 1.53 55.72
N ARG A 7 -44.90 2.45 55.77
CA ARG A 7 -43.82 2.48 54.77
C ARG A 7 -42.88 1.31 55.07
N GLU A 8 -42.99 0.23 54.30
CA GLU A 8 -41.96 -0.81 54.25
C GLU A 8 -40.62 -0.14 53.86
N ARG A 9 -39.66 -0.10 54.78
CA ARG A 9 -38.28 0.28 54.44
C ARG A 9 -37.67 -0.87 53.64
N ARG A 10 -37.73 -0.79 52.31
CA ARG A 10 -36.98 -1.69 51.42
C ARG A 10 -35.48 -1.43 51.65
N GLN A 11 -34.82 -2.39 52.30
CA GLN A 11 -33.36 -2.43 52.38
C GLN A 11 -32.81 -2.52 50.95
N PRO A 12 -31.87 -1.65 50.53
CA PRO A 12 -31.31 -1.73 49.19
C PRO A 12 -30.54 -3.05 49.04
N PRO A 13 -30.71 -3.78 47.93
CA PRO A 13 -30.13 -5.11 47.75
C PRO A 13 -28.61 -5.01 47.49
N TYR A 14 -27.81 -4.94 48.55
CA TYR A 14 -26.34 -4.82 48.49
C TYR A 14 -25.66 -5.96 47.70
N TYR A 15 -26.27 -7.15 47.65
CA TYR A 15 -25.75 -8.30 46.89
C TYR A 15 -25.70 -8.08 45.38
N LEU A 16 -26.62 -7.27 44.83
CA LEU A 16 -26.58 -6.91 43.40
C LEU A 16 -25.41 -5.97 43.10
N LEU A 17 -25.10 -5.07 44.04
CA LEU A 17 -24.00 -4.12 43.88
C LEU A 17 -22.63 -4.82 43.94
N THR A 18 -22.47 -5.78 44.88
CA THR A 18 -21.22 -6.54 44.98
C THR A 18 -21.01 -7.47 43.79
N GLY A 19 -22.07 -8.11 43.30
CA GLY A 19 -22.01 -8.93 42.08
C GLY A 19 -21.63 -8.12 40.84
N LEU A 20 -22.17 -6.92 40.68
CA LEU A 20 -21.84 -6.01 39.58
C LEU A 20 -20.36 -5.64 39.61
N ILE A 21 -19.84 -5.20 40.76
CA ILE A 21 -18.45 -4.76 40.91
C ILE A 21 -17.47 -5.90 40.64
N ILE A 22 -17.76 -7.09 41.16
CA ILE A 22 -16.91 -8.27 40.94
C ILE A 22 -16.95 -8.69 39.47
N GLY A 23 -18.13 -8.64 38.84
CA GLY A 23 -18.31 -8.95 37.42
C GLY A 23 -17.56 -7.99 36.49
N THR A 24 -17.62 -6.68 36.72
CA THR A 24 -16.86 -5.71 35.93
C THR A 24 -15.35 -5.82 36.18
N ALA A 25 -14.92 -6.04 37.42
CA ALA A 25 -13.51 -6.23 37.73
C ALA A 25 -12.94 -7.46 37.01
N LEU A 26 -13.64 -8.59 37.09
CA LEU A 26 -13.24 -9.82 36.40
C LEU A 26 -13.32 -9.67 34.88
N GLY A 27 -14.40 -9.08 34.35
CA GLY A 27 -14.57 -8.88 32.90
C GLY A 27 -13.50 -7.97 32.30
N LEU A 28 -13.13 -6.89 32.99
CA LEU A 28 -12.09 -5.96 32.54
C LEU A 28 -10.70 -6.60 32.61
N LEU A 29 -10.41 -7.35 33.68
CA LEU A 29 -9.16 -8.11 33.78
C LEU A 29 -9.06 -9.18 32.68
N PHE A 30 -10.15 -9.90 32.43
CA PHE A 30 -10.22 -10.92 31.38
C PHE A 30 -10.03 -10.30 29.98
N SER A 31 -10.71 -9.18 29.71
CA SER A 31 -10.59 -8.45 28.44
C SER A 31 -9.15 -7.96 28.19
N LEU A 32 -8.46 -7.42 29.20
CA LEU A 32 -7.11 -6.87 29.02
C LEU A 32 -6.04 -7.93 28.83
N VAL A 33 -6.16 -9.09 29.50
CA VAL A 33 -5.17 -10.17 29.42
C VAL A 33 -5.32 -10.99 28.15
N ILE A 34 -6.56 -11.27 27.73
CA ILE A 34 -6.83 -12.16 26.58
C ILE A 34 -6.89 -11.38 25.27
N PHE A 35 -7.38 -10.14 25.29
CA PHE A 35 -7.50 -9.30 24.10
C PHE A 35 -6.80 -7.95 24.31
N PRO A 36 -5.45 -7.92 24.31
CA PRO A 36 -4.73 -6.67 24.35
C PRO A 36 -5.12 -5.82 23.14
N VAL A 37 -5.52 -4.56 23.40
CA VAL A 37 -5.87 -3.61 22.35
C VAL A 37 -4.64 -3.32 21.49
N LYS A 38 -4.63 -3.84 20.28
CA LYS A 38 -3.63 -3.54 19.26
C LYS A 38 -4.21 -2.49 18.32
N PHE A 39 -3.75 -1.25 18.43
CA PHE A 39 -4.11 -0.23 17.46
C PHE A 39 -3.33 -0.49 16.17
N THR A 40 -4.01 -1.04 15.16
CA THR A 40 -3.51 -1.15 13.79
C THR A 40 -3.88 0.14 13.05
N ASN A 41 -2.96 0.65 12.22
CA ASN A 41 -3.13 1.90 11.44
C ASN A 41 -3.11 3.20 12.25
N VAL A 42 -2.14 3.37 13.14
CA VAL A 42 -1.87 4.67 13.77
C VAL A 42 -0.79 5.39 12.95
N PRO A 43 -0.99 6.68 12.59
CA PRO A 43 0.00 7.42 11.80
C PRO A 43 1.37 7.50 12.53
N PRO A 44 2.50 7.59 11.80
CA PRO A 44 3.84 7.57 12.39
C PRO A 44 4.11 8.68 13.42
N GLU A 45 3.34 9.77 13.37
CA GLU A 45 3.44 10.88 14.31
C GLU A 45 3.04 10.52 15.75
N THR A 46 2.14 9.54 15.95
CA THR A 46 1.66 9.11 17.28
C THR A 46 2.51 8.00 17.89
N LEU A 47 3.59 7.59 17.22
CA LEU A 47 4.52 6.58 17.75
C LEU A 47 5.10 7.04 19.10
N SER A 48 5.33 6.08 20.01
CA SER A 48 6.08 6.33 21.23
C SER A 48 7.49 6.83 20.90
N THR A 49 8.16 7.53 21.82
CA THR A 49 9.52 8.05 21.59
C THR A 49 10.48 6.96 21.11
N SER A 50 10.48 5.79 21.74
CA SER A 50 11.27 4.64 21.30
C SER A 50 10.86 4.10 19.93
N GLY A 51 9.56 4.10 19.60
CA GLY A 51 9.09 3.69 18.26
C GLY A 51 9.54 4.67 17.16
N LYS A 52 9.56 5.97 17.46
CA LYS A 52 10.13 6.99 16.57
C LYS A 52 11.63 6.77 16.36
N ASP A 53 12.35 6.36 17.40
CA ASP A 53 13.77 6.04 17.30
C ASP A 53 14.03 4.87 16.33
N THR A 54 13.29 3.77 16.48
CA THR A 54 13.38 2.63 15.57
C THR A 54 13.03 3.04 14.14
N TYR A 55 12.01 3.87 13.97
CA TYR A 55 11.60 4.35 12.65
C TYR A 55 12.66 5.23 11.98
N ARG A 56 13.31 6.15 12.72
CA ARG A 56 14.44 6.94 12.22
C ARG A 56 15.62 6.05 11.81
N LEU A 57 15.93 5.02 12.60
CA LEU A 57 17.00 4.07 12.27
C LEU A 57 16.68 3.30 10.99
N MET A 58 15.44 2.84 10.80
CA MET A 58 15.01 2.17 9.56
C MET A 58 15.08 3.09 8.33
N ILE A 59 14.74 4.37 8.48
CA ILE A 59 14.91 5.35 7.40
C ILE A 59 16.40 5.51 7.06
N ALA A 60 17.25 5.63 8.08
CA ALA A 60 18.68 5.82 7.89
C ALA A 60 19.37 4.58 7.28
N SER A 61 18.95 3.38 7.68
CA SER A 61 19.46 2.14 7.08
C SER A 61 19.01 2.00 5.63
N ALA A 62 17.74 2.26 5.31
CA ALA A 62 17.26 2.25 3.93
C ALA A 62 18.01 3.26 3.06
N TYR A 63 18.26 4.47 3.58
CA TYR A 63 19.05 5.48 2.88
C TYR A 63 20.49 5.03 2.59
N GLN A 64 21.10 4.23 3.46
CA GLN A 64 22.47 3.73 3.25
C GLN A 64 22.58 2.86 1.98
N TYR A 65 21.53 2.09 1.67
CA TYR A 65 21.49 1.24 0.48
C TYR A 65 21.01 2.02 -0.75
N ASP A 66 19.88 2.71 -0.64
CA ASP A 66 19.22 3.35 -1.79
C ASP A 66 19.86 4.70 -2.17
N GLN A 67 20.59 5.33 -1.25
CA GLN A 67 21.15 6.70 -1.34
C GLN A 67 20.13 7.79 -1.75
N ASN A 68 18.83 7.51 -1.62
CA ASN A 68 17.77 8.41 -2.04
C ASN A 68 17.38 9.38 -0.90
N LEU A 69 18.00 10.56 -0.89
CA LEU A 69 17.78 11.56 0.15
C LEU A 69 16.36 12.10 0.17
N ASN A 70 15.74 12.31 -1.01
CA ASN A 70 14.39 12.86 -1.11
C ASN A 70 13.35 11.92 -0.47
N ARG A 71 13.49 10.62 -0.72
CA ARG A 71 12.65 9.58 -0.08
C ARG A 71 12.86 9.55 1.44
N ALA A 72 14.10 9.63 1.89
CA ALA A 72 14.41 9.64 3.32
C ALA A 72 13.82 10.88 4.02
N GLN A 73 13.96 12.07 3.43
CA GLN A 73 13.40 13.32 3.95
C GLN A 73 11.86 13.29 3.98
N THR A 74 11.23 12.78 2.93
CA THR A 74 9.76 12.63 2.87
C THR A 74 9.27 11.73 4.01
N ARG A 75 9.90 10.57 4.20
CA ARG A 75 9.55 9.64 5.30
C ARG A 75 9.81 10.25 6.68
N LEU A 76 10.89 11.00 6.84
CA LEU A 76 11.21 11.68 8.09
C LEU A 76 10.22 12.80 8.42
N SER A 77 9.66 13.46 7.40
CA SER A 77 8.61 14.47 7.59
C SER A 77 7.30 13.90 8.15
N LEU A 78 7.04 12.60 7.94
CA LEU A 78 5.84 11.92 8.47
C LEU A 78 5.84 11.79 10.00
N LEU A 79 7.00 11.88 10.65
CA LEU A 79 7.09 11.87 12.12
C LEU A 79 6.64 13.20 12.72
N ARG A 80 6.54 14.27 11.89
CA ARG A 80 6.22 15.64 12.29
C ARG A 80 7.03 16.12 13.48
N GLU A 81 8.34 15.90 13.43
CA GLU A 81 9.26 16.38 14.45
C GLU A 81 9.76 17.77 14.08
N GLU A 82 9.68 18.71 15.03
CA GLU A 82 10.12 20.10 14.83
C GLU A 82 11.59 20.16 14.36
N ASP A 83 12.47 19.34 14.97
CA ASP A 83 13.88 19.26 14.63
C ASP A 83 14.36 17.82 14.39
N ALA A 84 14.03 17.28 13.22
CA ALA A 84 14.42 15.91 12.89
C ALA A 84 15.96 15.69 12.89
N ILE A 85 16.76 16.70 12.54
CA ILE A 85 18.23 16.62 12.55
C ILE A 85 18.78 16.51 13.97
N ASN A 86 18.27 17.32 14.91
CA ASN A 86 18.66 17.26 16.32
C ASN A 86 18.24 15.92 16.96
N ALA A 87 17.06 15.41 16.61
CA ALA A 87 16.60 14.10 17.05
C ALA A 87 17.52 12.96 16.59
N LEU A 88 17.98 12.99 15.33
CA LEU A 88 18.96 12.02 14.81
C LEU A 88 20.31 12.12 15.54
N GLN A 89 20.79 13.33 15.82
CA GLN A 89 22.04 13.52 16.56
C GLN A 89 21.95 13.00 18.00
N ASN A 90 20.88 13.34 18.71
CA ASN A 90 20.63 12.85 20.06
C ASN A 90 20.47 11.33 20.09
N GLN A 91 19.85 10.76 19.06
CA GLN A 91 19.72 9.31 18.96
C GLN A 91 21.05 8.61 18.71
N ALA A 92 21.89 9.17 17.83
CA ALA A 92 23.16 8.56 17.51
C ALA A 92 24.15 8.60 18.69
N THR A 93 24.13 9.69 19.48
CA THR A 93 24.99 9.83 20.66
C THR A 93 24.62 8.87 21.79
N ARG A 94 23.33 8.55 21.96
CA ARG A 94 22.88 7.54 22.94
C ARG A 94 22.89 6.10 22.40
N SER A 95 23.21 5.89 21.12
CA SER A 95 23.15 4.57 20.50
C SER A 95 24.19 3.63 21.14
N ALA A 96 23.77 2.44 21.54
CA ALA A 96 24.67 1.42 22.07
C ALA A 96 25.52 0.75 20.96
N SER A 97 25.01 0.73 19.72
CA SER A 97 25.68 0.16 18.55
C SER A 97 26.45 1.25 17.80
N LYS A 98 27.74 1.01 17.60
CA LYS A 98 28.60 1.87 16.77
C LYS A 98 28.10 1.92 15.32
N ILE A 99 27.56 0.81 14.81
CA ILE A 99 27.02 0.72 13.46
C ILE A 99 25.80 1.63 13.34
N ASP A 100 24.84 1.51 14.24
CA ASP A 100 23.60 2.30 14.20
C ASP A 100 23.89 3.80 14.34
N ALA A 101 24.85 4.16 15.18
CA ALA A 101 25.32 5.54 15.29
C ALA A 101 25.88 6.04 13.96
N GLN A 102 26.75 5.26 13.30
CA GLN A 102 27.34 5.62 12.00
C GLN A 102 26.27 5.82 10.92
N VAL A 103 25.26 4.95 10.88
CA VAL A 103 24.14 5.02 9.93
C VAL A 103 23.34 6.29 10.11
N LEU A 104 22.98 6.63 11.35
CA LEU A 104 22.27 7.87 11.68
C LEU A 104 23.10 9.12 11.36
N LEU A 105 24.41 9.11 11.65
CA LEU A 105 25.32 10.22 11.32
C LEU A 105 25.45 10.45 9.82
N ASN A 106 25.51 9.38 9.03
CA ASN A 106 25.62 9.46 7.58
C ASN A 106 24.37 10.11 6.96
N LEU A 107 23.18 9.73 7.43
CA LEU A 107 21.94 10.38 7.01
C LEU A 107 21.92 11.86 7.42
N MET A 108 22.28 12.18 8.65
CA MET A 108 22.33 13.57 9.15
C MET A 108 23.26 14.43 8.29
N LYS A 109 24.46 13.94 7.96
CA LYS A 109 25.41 14.65 7.10
C LYS A 109 24.81 14.95 5.73
N ALA A 110 24.11 13.98 5.14
CA ALA A 110 23.47 14.16 3.84
C ALA A 110 22.35 15.21 3.89
N LEU A 111 21.52 15.20 4.95
CA LEU A 111 20.45 16.19 5.16
C LEU A 111 21.00 17.61 5.37
N ASN A 112 22.09 17.76 6.12
CA ASN A 112 22.76 19.05 6.32
C ASN A 112 23.30 19.64 5.01
N SER A 113 23.91 18.79 4.15
CA SER A 113 24.39 19.22 2.83
C SER A 113 23.25 19.67 1.90
N SER A 114 22.07 19.04 1.98
CA SER A 114 20.91 19.42 1.17
C SER A 114 20.29 20.75 1.62
N THR A 115 20.33 21.04 2.92
CA THR A 115 19.77 22.28 3.49
C THR A 115 20.62 23.51 3.11
N ALA A 116 21.94 23.35 2.94
CA ALA A 116 22.85 24.41 2.50
C ALA A 116 22.55 24.97 1.10
N VAL A 117 21.80 24.23 0.26
CA VAL A 117 21.42 24.66 -1.11
C VAL A 117 20.14 25.51 -1.12
N LYS A 118 19.35 25.54 -0.03
CA LYS A 118 18.07 26.27 0.04
C LYS A 118 18.18 27.73 0.52
N THR A 119 19.36 28.20 0.91
CA THR A 119 19.62 29.63 1.15
C THR A 119 20.10 30.31 -0.12
N SER A 120 19.17 30.56 -1.05
CA SER A 120 19.31 31.58 -2.08
C SER A 120 18.24 32.64 -1.82
N PRO A 121 18.55 33.96 -1.86
CA PRO A 121 17.64 35.00 -1.43
C PRO A 121 16.38 34.97 -2.30
N THR A 122 15.24 34.69 -1.66
CA THR A 122 13.92 34.75 -2.28
C THR A 122 13.60 36.21 -2.54
N VAL A 123 13.73 36.64 -3.81
CA VAL A 123 13.00 37.80 -4.31
C VAL A 123 11.51 37.47 -4.23
N SER A 124 10.80 38.30 -3.48
CA SER A 124 9.37 38.24 -3.22
C SER A 124 8.61 38.72 -4.46
N PRO A 125 7.73 37.91 -5.08
CA PRO A 125 6.63 38.46 -5.85
C PRO A 125 5.43 38.62 -4.91
N THR A 126 5.12 39.87 -4.59
CA THR A 126 3.82 40.31 -4.07
C THR A 126 2.73 39.83 -5.01
N VAL A 127 1.87 38.91 -4.56
CA VAL A 127 0.61 38.56 -5.22
C VAL A 127 -0.52 38.81 -4.22
N ALA A 128 -1.50 39.60 -4.67
CA ALA A 128 -2.64 40.08 -3.91
C ALA A 128 -3.53 38.94 -3.37
N PRO A 129 -4.25 39.17 -2.24
CA PRO A 129 -5.17 38.17 -1.70
C PRO A 129 -6.42 38.06 -2.58
N VAL A 130 -6.63 36.90 -3.19
CA VAL A 130 -7.94 36.49 -3.72
C VAL A 130 -8.77 35.92 -2.59
N THR A 131 -9.84 36.62 -2.24
CA THR A 131 -10.87 36.18 -1.30
C THR A 131 -11.71 35.08 -1.93
N PHE A 132 -11.74 33.89 -1.34
CA PHE A 132 -12.69 32.83 -1.69
C PHE A 132 -13.97 33.01 -0.87
N THR A 133 -15.07 33.29 -1.56
CA THR A 133 -16.42 33.33 -0.99
C THR A 133 -17.01 31.91 -1.01
N LEU A 134 -17.38 31.37 0.16
CA LEU A 134 -18.06 30.07 0.26
C LEU A 134 -19.55 30.25 -0.06
N THR A 135 -20.00 29.68 -1.18
CA THR A 135 -21.42 29.54 -1.50
C THR A 135 -21.88 28.16 -0.99
N LEU A 136 -22.79 28.13 -0.02
CA LEU A 136 -23.49 26.90 0.38
C LEU A 136 -24.55 26.57 -0.68
N THR A 137 -24.38 25.43 -1.34
CA THR A 137 -25.44 24.80 -2.15
C THR A 137 -26.14 23.78 -1.27
N GLU A 138 -27.43 24.00 -0.97
CA GLU A 138 -28.29 23.03 -0.29
C GLU A 138 -28.58 21.84 -1.22
N THR A 139 -28.12 20.65 -0.83
CA THR A 139 -28.47 19.39 -1.47
C THR A 139 -29.75 18.85 -0.85
N THR A 140 -30.80 18.77 -1.67
CA THR A 140 -32.10 18.17 -1.35
C THR A 140 -31.98 16.69 -0.98
N ALA A 141 -32.54 16.32 0.17
CA ALA A 141 -32.68 14.96 0.66
C ALA A 141 -33.73 14.16 -0.16
N PRO A 142 -33.52 12.87 -0.46
CA PRO A 142 -34.57 12.02 -0.99
C PRO A 142 -35.45 11.47 0.15
N GLU A 143 -36.75 11.59 -0.07
CA GLU A 143 -37.87 11.14 0.75
C GLU A 143 -38.04 9.61 0.65
N LEU A 144 -38.11 8.92 1.79
CA LEU A 144 -38.38 7.48 1.88
C LEU A 144 -39.89 7.22 1.86
N THR A 145 -40.41 6.85 0.69
CA THR A 145 -41.78 6.35 0.53
C THR A 145 -41.86 4.89 0.97
N ALA A 146 -42.59 4.61 2.05
CA ALA A 146 -42.96 3.25 2.45
C ALA A 146 -44.04 2.70 1.51
N SER A 147 -43.75 1.60 0.84
CA SER A 147 -44.74 0.83 0.07
C SER A 147 -44.98 -0.50 0.78
N VAL A 148 -46.18 -0.67 1.34
CA VAL A 148 -46.65 -1.91 1.97
C VAL A 148 -47.41 -2.70 0.92
N THR A 149 -46.83 -3.81 0.48
CA THR A 149 -47.53 -4.80 -0.34
C THR A 149 -47.77 -6.05 0.50
N SER A 150 -49.04 -6.30 0.79
CA SER A 150 -49.56 -7.52 1.40
C SER A 150 -49.62 -8.66 0.37
N THR A 151 -49.14 -9.86 0.73
CA THR A 151 -49.44 -11.09 0.00
C THR A 151 -49.75 -12.22 0.98
N SER A 152 -50.93 -12.81 0.80
CA SER A 152 -51.50 -13.89 1.60
C SER A 152 -50.86 -15.27 1.35
N ASP A 153 -51.01 -16.09 2.38
CA ASP A 153 -51.28 -17.53 2.39
C ASP A 153 -50.21 -18.59 2.06
N SER A 154 -50.04 -19.44 3.09
CA SER A 154 -50.06 -20.91 3.04
C SER A 154 -48.99 -21.64 2.23
N GLN A 155 -48.02 -22.23 2.95
CA GLN A 155 -48.01 -23.68 3.21
C GLN A 155 -46.82 -24.05 4.10
N ALA A 156 -47.11 -24.77 5.19
CA ALA A 156 -46.10 -25.37 6.03
C ALA A 156 -45.46 -26.58 5.30
N ILE A 157 -44.24 -26.40 4.84
CA ILE A 157 -43.39 -27.51 4.40
C ILE A 157 -42.37 -27.77 5.51
N ARG A 158 -42.37 -28.99 6.05
CA ARG A 158 -41.40 -29.42 7.05
C ARG A 158 -40.01 -29.44 6.42
N THR A 159 -39.11 -28.61 6.93
CA THR A 159 -37.69 -28.68 6.59
C THR A 159 -37.07 -29.89 7.31
N ALA A 160 -36.51 -30.82 6.54
CA ALA A 160 -35.67 -31.88 7.08
C ALA A 160 -34.39 -31.27 7.66
N THR A 161 -34.10 -31.58 8.91
CA THR A 161 -32.83 -31.23 9.58
C THR A 161 -31.67 -31.77 8.75
N PRO A 162 -30.72 -30.94 8.28
CA PRO A 162 -29.53 -31.44 7.61
C PRO A 162 -28.71 -32.25 8.62
N GLN A 163 -28.45 -33.49 8.24
CA GLN A 163 -27.54 -34.42 8.92
C GLN A 163 -26.13 -33.82 8.90
N VAL A 164 -25.43 -33.85 10.04
CA VAL A 164 -24.04 -33.40 10.15
C VAL A 164 -23.16 -34.30 9.27
N GLU A 165 -22.80 -33.80 8.10
CA GLU A 165 -21.78 -34.38 7.25
C GLU A 165 -20.43 -33.91 7.78
N ILE A 166 -19.64 -34.85 8.34
CA ILE A 166 -18.28 -34.58 8.81
C ILE A 166 -17.44 -34.28 7.57
N THR A 167 -17.32 -33.00 7.25
CA THR A 167 -16.44 -32.52 6.19
C THR A 167 -15.00 -32.72 6.65
N GLN A 168 -14.23 -33.40 5.81
CA GLN A 168 -12.78 -33.53 5.94
C GLN A 168 -12.14 -32.14 6.13
N PRO A 169 -10.99 -32.03 6.82
CA PRO A 169 -10.36 -30.74 7.07
C PRO A 169 -10.11 -30.01 5.75
N VAL A 170 -10.83 -28.91 5.55
CA VAL A 170 -10.54 -27.95 4.48
C VAL A 170 -9.12 -27.45 4.71
N ASN A 171 -8.25 -27.66 3.73
CA ASN A 171 -6.93 -27.05 3.70
C ASN A 171 -7.12 -25.53 3.72
N THR A 172 -7.05 -24.94 4.91
CA THR A 172 -6.84 -23.50 5.06
C THR A 172 -5.61 -23.15 4.22
N PRO A 173 -5.70 -22.24 3.22
CA PRO A 173 -4.52 -21.81 2.50
C PRO A 173 -3.56 -21.21 3.51
N ARG A 174 -2.47 -21.95 3.77
CA ARG A 174 -1.36 -21.46 4.57
C ARG A 174 -0.84 -20.20 3.88
N PRO A 175 -0.58 -19.09 4.60
CA PRO A 175 0.07 -17.95 3.99
C PRO A 175 1.34 -18.42 3.30
N SER A 176 1.35 -18.34 1.97
CA SER A 176 2.53 -18.62 1.17
C SER A 176 3.54 -17.53 1.48
N ALA A 177 4.80 -17.91 1.69
CA ALA A 177 5.86 -16.94 1.91
C ALA A 177 5.89 -15.99 0.70
N THR A 178 5.76 -14.68 0.95
CA THR A 178 5.98 -13.66 -0.08
C THR A 178 7.45 -13.78 -0.51
N ILE A 179 7.70 -14.34 -1.70
CA ILE A 179 9.03 -14.38 -2.30
C ILE A 179 9.36 -12.94 -2.71
N SER A 180 9.92 -12.18 -1.77
CA SER A 180 10.48 -10.84 -1.99
C SER A 180 11.86 -10.91 -2.67
N SER A 181 12.03 -11.84 -3.63
CA SER A 181 13.33 -12.13 -4.25
C SER A 181 13.47 -11.58 -5.66
N ALA A 182 12.36 -11.38 -6.39
CA ALA A 182 12.40 -10.92 -7.79
C ALA A 182 13.02 -9.52 -7.96
N GLN A 183 13.02 -8.68 -6.92
CA GLN A 183 13.59 -7.32 -6.99
C GLN A 183 15.11 -7.33 -7.11
N SER A 184 15.78 -8.34 -6.54
CA SER A 184 17.24 -8.47 -6.53
C SER A 184 17.78 -9.39 -7.62
N ILE A 185 16.97 -9.76 -8.63
CA ILE A 185 17.40 -10.59 -9.76
C ILE A 185 17.86 -9.66 -10.90
N PRO A 186 19.07 -9.87 -11.45
CA PRO A 186 19.56 -9.10 -12.59
C PRO A 186 19.02 -9.69 -13.90
N PHE A 187 17.72 -9.56 -14.15
CA PHE A 187 17.09 -10.04 -15.37
C PHE A 187 17.79 -9.54 -16.62
N VAL A 188 17.97 -10.43 -17.60
CA VAL A 188 18.65 -10.15 -18.87
C VAL A 188 17.65 -10.27 -20.01
N LEU A 189 17.77 -9.43 -21.04
CA LEU A 189 16.93 -9.54 -22.23
C LEU A 189 17.36 -10.75 -23.06
N SER A 190 16.48 -11.75 -23.14
CA SER A 190 16.71 -12.96 -23.93
C SER A 190 16.12 -12.89 -25.32
N GLU A 191 14.97 -12.23 -25.48
CA GLU A 191 14.31 -12.09 -26.79
C GLU A 191 13.71 -10.70 -26.95
N LYS A 192 13.90 -10.11 -28.13
CA LYS A 192 13.19 -8.93 -28.59
C LYS A 192 12.68 -9.16 -30.00
N ARG A 193 11.37 -9.02 -30.21
CA ARG A 193 10.75 -9.13 -31.54
C ARG A 193 9.64 -8.12 -31.75
N THR A 194 9.42 -7.77 -33.01
CA THR A 194 8.29 -6.94 -33.43
C THR A 194 7.04 -7.80 -33.60
N VAL A 195 5.90 -7.31 -33.13
CA VAL A 195 4.60 -7.97 -33.23
C VAL A 195 3.68 -7.10 -34.11
N CYS A 196 3.50 -7.52 -35.37
CA CYS A 196 2.59 -6.89 -36.33
C CYS A 196 1.26 -7.65 -36.33
N ASN A 197 0.38 -7.37 -35.38
CA ASN A 197 -0.96 -7.96 -35.32
C ASN A 197 -2.02 -6.87 -35.47
N PRO A 198 -2.78 -6.82 -36.58
CA PRO A 198 -3.80 -5.79 -36.81
C PRO A 198 -5.00 -5.91 -35.86
N ALA A 199 -5.16 -7.03 -35.15
CA ALA A 199 -6.21 -7.19 -34.14
C ALA A 199 -5.92 -6.41 -32.84
N LEU A 200 -4.67 -5.97 -32.62
CA LEU A 200 -4.32 -5.11 -31.50
C LEU A 200 -4.64 -3.66 -31.88
N GLN A 201 -5.63 -3.06 -31.20
CA GLN A 201 -6.05 -1.68 -31.46
C GLN A 201 -5.00 -0.64 -31.01
N GLU A 202 -4.12 -1.04 -30.10
CA GLU A 202 -3.08 -0.20 -29.51
C GLU A 202 -1.71 -0.84 -29.72
N SER A 203 -0.69 0.00 -29.86
CA SER A 203 0.70 -0.43 -29.88
C SER A 203 1.18 -0.71 -28.46
N LEU A 204 1.62 -1.93 -28.17
CA LEU A 204 2.00 -2.35 -26.82
C LEU A 204 3.49 -2.68 -26.74
N ILE A 205 4.10 -2.40 -25.60
CA ILE A 205 5.28 -3.14 -25.14
C ILE A 205 4.73 -4.32 -24.36
N GLN A 206 4.95 -5.53 -24.86
CA GLN A 206 4.58 -6.78 -24.21
C GLN A 206 5.83 -7.34 -23.54
N ILE A 207 5.77 -7.54 -22.23
CA ILE A 207 6.89 -8.00 -21.42
C ILE A 207 6.51 -9.33 -20.80
N GLU A 208 7.37 -10.32 -20.94
CA GLU A 208 7.24 -11.60 -20.25
C GLU A 208 8.52 -11.93 -19.49
N VAL A 209 8.38 -12.28 -18.22
CA VAL A 209 9.51 -12.54 -17.31
C VAL A 209 9.48 -13.99 -16.86
N PHE A 210 10.63 -14.66 -16.92
CA PHE A 210 10.81 -16.04 -16.50
C PHE A 210 11.91 -16.17 -15.45
N ASP A 211 11.83 -17.20 -14.62
CA ASP A 211 12.90 -17.61 -13.72
C ASP A 211 13.94 -18.49 -14.42
N ALA A 212 14.97 -18.91 -13.67
CA ALA A 212 16.06 -19.75 -14.18
C ALA A 212 15.59 -21.14 -14.68
N ASP A 213 14.42 -21.61 -14.22
CA ASP A 213 13.82 -22.88 -14.66
C ASP A 213 12.92 -22.69 -15.90
N GLY A 214 12.78 -21.46 -16.41
CA GLY A 214 11.90 -21.12 -17.53
C GLY A 214 10.42 -21.06 -17.13
N THR A 215 10.12 -20.93 -15.85
CA THR A 215 8.76 -20.75 -15.33
C THR A 215 8.40 -19.27 -15.38
N PRO A 216 7.20 -18.90 -15.84
CA PRO A 216 6.76 -17.51 -15.87
C PRO A 216 6.67 -16.95 -14.45
N LEU A 217 7.32 -15.81 -14.21
CA LEU A 217 7.50 -15.22 -12.88
C LEU A 217 6.49 -14.09 -12.63
N PRO A 218 5.48 -14.29 -11.77
CA PRO A 218 4.56 -13.22 -11.37
C PRO A 218 5.22 -12.23 -10.40
N ASN A 219 4.63 -11.05 -10.29
CA ASN A 219 5.05 -10.00 -9.36
C ASN A 219 6.48 -9.48 -9.60
N ALA A 220 7.01 -9.62 -10.81
CA ALA A 220 8.23 -8.95 -11.23
C ALA A 220 7.95 -7.47 -11.48
N GLU A 221 8.74 -6.58 -10.86
CA GLU A 221 8.58 -5.13 -11.03
C GLU A 221 9.11 -4.69 -12.40
N ILE A 222 8.31 -3.92 -13.15
CA ILE A 222 8.68 -3.36 -14.44
C ILE A 222 8.64 -1.84 -14.33
N LEU A 223 9.73 -1.19 -14.76
CA LEU A 223 9.85 0.25 -14.89
C LEU A 223 9.98 0.62 -16.36
N VAL A 224 9.00 1.33 -16.89
CA VAL A 224 9.04 1.93 -18.24
C VAL A 224 9.28 3.42 -18.09
N SER A 225 10.29 3.96 -18.78
CA SER A 225 10.63 5.38 -18.74
C SER A 225 10.65 5.97 -20.15
N TRP A 226 10.20 7.22 -20.29
CA TRP A 226 10.23 8.01 -21.52
C TRP A 226 10.62 9.45 -21.18
N ALA A 227 10.66 10.35 -22.18
CA ALA A 227 11.13 11.72 -22.00
C ALA A 227 10.40 12.50 -20.89
N ASP A 228 9.08 12.32 -20.78
CA ASP A 228 8.20 13.13 -19.92
C ASP A 228 7.82 12.43 -18.60
N GLY A 229 8.33 11.22 -18.34
CA GLY A 229 7.98 10.50 -17.12
C GLY A 229 8.38 9.03 -17.09
N SER A 230 7.87 8.33 -16.08
CA SER A 230 8.01 6.88 -15.94
C SER A 230 6.73 6.26 -15.37
N SER A 231 6.53 4.99 -15.69
CA SER A 231 5.43 4.15 -15.18
C SER A 231 6.01 2.88 -14.57
N LYS A 232 5.43 2.47 -13.45
CA LYS A 232 5.84 1.29 -12.71
C LYS A 232 4.66 0.35 -12.52
N PHE A 233 4.81 -0.90 -12.92
CA PHE A 233 3.78 -1.93 -12.83
C PHE A 233 4.44 -3.31 -12.62
N TYR A 234 3.65 -4.37 -12.57
CA TYR A 234 4.15 -5.71 -12.24
C TYR A 234 3.59 -6.78 -13.18
N THR A 235 4.28 -7.91 -13.29
CA THR A 235 3.78 -9.10 -13.99
C THR A 235 2.72 -9.86 -13.19
N GLY A 236 1.88 -10.62 -13.89
CA GLY A 236 0.90 -11.54 -13.29
C GLY A 236 -0.53 -11.00 -13.16
N TYR A 237 -0.80 -9.83 -13.72
CA TYR A 237 -2.16 -9.27 -13.79
C TYR A 237 -2.99 -9.78 -14.98
N TYR A 238 -2.37 -10.55 -15.90
CA TYR A 238 -3.02 -11.17 -17.07
C TYR A 238 -2.84 -12.70 -17.05
N PRO A 239 -3.44 -13.42 -16.09
CA PRO A 239 -3.24 -14.86 -15.90
C PRO A 239 -3.74 -15.71 -17.09
N GLU A 240 -4.62 -15.17 -17.93
CA GLU A 240 -5.08 -15.79 -19.17
C GLU A 240 -4.02 -15.84 -20.27
N ILE A 241 -2.98 -14.99 -20.20
CA ILE A 241 -1.85 -15.00 -21.12
C ILE A 241 -0.70 -15.79 -20.50
N SER A 242 -0.18 -15.33 -19.36
CA SER A 242 0.92 -15.95 -18.63
C SER A 242 1.07 -15.29 -17.26
N ALA A 243 1.48 -16.06 -16.24
CA ALA A 243 1.75 -15.52 -14.91
C ALA A 243 2.90 -14.50 -14.91
N GLY A 244 3.78 -14.55 -15.91
CA GLY A 244 4.93 -13.66 -16.07
C GLY A 244 4.68 -12.49 -17.00
N TYR A 245 3.44 -12.32 -17.49
CA TYR A 245 3.11 -11.30 -18.48
C TYR A 245 2.75 -9.94 -17.87
N ALA A 246 3.13 -8.89 -18.56
CA ALA A 246 2.63 -7.53 -18.41
C ALA A 246 2.71 -6.77 -19.74
N ASP A 247 1.90 -5.71 -19.88
CA ASP A 247 1.92 -4.85 -21.05
C ASP A 247 1.93 -3.37 -20.68
N PHE A 248 2.31 -2.54 -21.66
CA PHE A 248 2.28 -1.09 -21.57
C PHE A 248 1.92 -0.47 -22.92
N THR A 249 0.91 0.40 -22.96
CA THR A 249 0.51 1.10 -24.18
C THR A 249 1.54 2.17 -24.58
N MET A 250 2.06 2.07 -25.80
CA MET A 250 2.99 3.01 -26.41
C MET A 250 2.28 4.18 -27.08
N GLN A 251 2.92 5.34 -27.02
CA GLN A 251 2.61 6.48 -27.87
C GLN A 251 3.52 6.48 -29.10
N VAL A 252 2.93 6.77 -30.25
CA VAL A 252 3.64 6.86 -31.53
C VAL A 252 4.65 8.00 -31.49
N GLY A 253 5.87 7.73 -31.99
CA GLY A 253 6.96 8.72 -32.02
C GLY A 253 7.71 8.88 -30.70
N THR A 254 7.35 8.15 -29.65
CA THR A 254 8.01 8.18 -28.35
C THR A 254 9.00 7.03 -28.21
N ASN A 255 10.18 7.32 -27.65
CA ASN A 255 11.19 6.32 -27.30
C ASN A 255 11.08 5.97 -25.81
N TYR A 256 11.12 4.67 -25.54
CA TYR A 256 10.98 4.07 -24.22
C TYR A 256 12.25 3.33 -23.81
N LEU A 257 12.45 3.30 -22.49
CA LEU A 257 13.39 2.44 -21.80
C LEU A 257 12.59 1.49 -20.92
N VAL A 258 12.91 0.20 -20.94
CA VAL A 258 12.28 -0.82 -20.10
C VAL A 258 13.35 -1.44 -19.21
N LYS A 259 13.06 -1.56 -17.91
CA LYS A 259 13.87 -2.27 -16.93
C LYS A 259 12.98 -3.22 -16.13
N VAL A 260 13.43 -4.46 -15.94
CA VAL A 260 12.78 -5.46 -15.08
C VAL A 260 13.60 -5.65 -13.82
N GLY A 261 12.95 -5.63 -12.65
CA GLY A 261 13.62 -5.67 -11.35
C GLY A 261 14.39 -4.40 -11.01
N GLU A 262 15.04 -4.38 -9.84
CA GLU A 262 15.80 -3.22 -9.39
C GLU A 262 17.15 -3.13 -10.09
N ILE A 263 17.78 -4.28 -10.32
CA ILE A 263 19.14 -4.43 -10.86
C ILE A 263 19.22 -5.10 -12.25
N GLY A 264 18.08 -5.28 -12.94
CA GLY A 264 18.06 -5.89 -14.28
C GLY A 264 18.55 -4.96 -15.39
N GLU A 265 18.74 -5.55 -16.57
CA GLU A 265 19.18 -4.86 -17.78
C GLU A 265 18.17 -3.78 -18.23
N ILE A 266 18.70 -2.65 -18.70
CA ILE A 266 17.89 -1.56 -19.28
C ILE A 266 17.91 -1.70 -20.80
N VAL A 267 16.74 -2.01 -21.35
CA VAL A 267 16.53 -2.06 -22.80
C VAL A 267 16.07 -0.70 -23.29
N GLN A 268 16.77 -0.14 -24.27
CA GLN A 268 16.57 1.24 -24.76
C GLN A 268 16.11 1.26 -26.22
N ASN A 269 15.77 2.45 -26.70
CA ASN A 269 15.35 2.71 -28.09
C ASN A 269 14.16 1.83 -28.50
N LEU A 270 13.18 1.69 -27.60
CA LEU A 270 11.93 1.00 -27.85
C LEU A 270 10.90 2.01 -28.34
N SER A 271 10.29 1.80 -29.49
CA SER A 271 9.26 2.69 -30.05
C SER A 271 8.28 1.86 -30.86
N ALA A 272 7.07 2.36 -31.08
CA ALA A 272 6.07 1.65 -31.87
C ALA A 272 6.60 1.38 -33.31
N PRO A 273 6.80 0.11 -33.71
CA PRO A 273 7.27 -0.21 -35.05
C PRO A 273 6.18 0.04 -36.08
N GLN A 274 6.55 0.46 -37.28
CA GLN A 274 5.62 0.55 -38.39
C GLN A 274 5.46 -0.83 -39.03
N CYS A 275 4.22 -1.28 -39.13
CA CYS A 275 3.80 -2.54 -39.76
C CYS A 275 2.89 -2.24 -40.96
N GLU A 276 2.66 -3.24 -41.80
CA GLU A 276 1.83 -3.13 -43.00
C GLU A 276 0.98 -4.40 -43.14
N ASP A 277 -0.32 -4.22 -43.39
CA ASP A 277 -1.29 -5.30 -43.67
C ASP A 277 -2.09 -4.91 -44.91
N ASP A 278 -2.08 -5.73 -45.96
CA ASP A 278 -2.71 -5.43 -47.25
C ASP A 278 -2.42 -4.00 -47.82
N ASN A 279 -1.17 -3.54 -47.70
CA ASN A 279 -0.69 -2.20 -48.05
C ASN A 279 -1.25 -1.03 -47.21
N LEU A 280 -1.87 -1.31 -46.07
CA LEU A 280 -2.29 -0.30 -45.10
C LEU A 280 -1.28 -0.23 -43.95
N PRO A 281 -0.59 0.91 -43.77
CA PRO A 281 0.36 1.05 -42.67
C PRO A 281 -0.38 1.17 -41.33
N PHE A 282 0.12 0.47 -40.32
CA PHE A 282 -0.36 0.55 -38.94
C PHE A 282 0.79 0.47 -37.95
N TRP A 283 0.54 0.83 -36.69
CA TRP A 283 1.56 0.80 -35.63
C TRP A 283 1.51 -0.53 -34.89
N GLY A 284 2.60 -1.30 -34.97
CA GLY A 284 2.76 -2.59 -34.31
C GLY A 284 3.15 -2.47 -32.83
N SER A 285 3.35 -3.64 -32.23
CA SER A 285 3.79 -3.81 -30.85
C SER A 285 5.22 -4.37 -30.81
N ILE A 286 5.85 -4.36 -29.63
CA ILE A 286 7.14 -5.04 -29.39
C ILE A 286 6.93 -6.07 -28.29
N TYR A 287 7.49 -7.26 -28.46
CA TYR A 287 7.59 -8.28 -27.43
C TYR A 287 9.02 -8.36 -26.89
N LEU A 288 9.14 -8.39 -25.56
CA LEU A 288 10.38 -8.50 -24.81
C LEU A 288 10.28 -9.68 -23.84
N ARG A 289 11.23 -10.60 -23.91
CA ARG A 289 11.39 -11.69 -22.95
C ARG A 289 12.60 -11.43 -22.08
N PHE A 290 12.41 -11.50 -20.78
CA PHE A 290 13.48 -11.40 -19.79
C PHE A 290 13.58 -12.72 -19.02
N ASP A 291 14.79 -13.25 -18.89
CA ASP A 291 15.06 -14.43 -18.09
C ASP A 291 16.02 -14.08 -16.93
N GLU A 292 15.91 -14.83 -15.84
CA GLU A 292 16.93 -14.87 -14.79
C GLU A 292 18.21 -15.56 -15.33
N PRO A 293 19.41 -14.95 -15.16
CA PRO A 293 20.66 -15.47 -15.73
C PRO A 293 21.21 -16.73 -15.08
#